data_AF-A0A2E2V787-F1
#
_entry.id   AF-A0A2E2V787-F1
#
_cell.length_a   1.000
_cell.length_b   1.000
_cell.length_c   1.000
_cell.angle_alpha   90.00
_cell.angle_beta   90.00
_cell.angle_gamma   90.00
#
_symmetry.space_group_name_H-M   'P 1'
#
loop_
_entity.id
_entity.type
_entity.pdbx_description
1 polymer ?
#
loop_
_entity_poly.entity_id
_entity_poly.type
_entity_poly.pdbx_seq_one_letter_code
_entity_poly.pdbx_strand_id
1 'polypeptide(L)'
;MYRWPKVSYKEEGLREGMQIEDAHISVDDKVSLLDALSETGLEQIVVGSFVSPKWTPQMERIDEIVTKFNPKPGVTYTALALNSRGVERARAYSPPLTIERDSFPRLTCHMCDVFVRRNTNRSQMQEMERWPQIVAQAQELNIKEAGIGCNASWGSNFLGEFQVDSLMTLLEKEHNMWDEVGIKVASVAMGDPMSHCTPAKVEESLYRVKEKWPEIKHFRLHLHNGRNMAIASAYAAMRTLEPEDTLELDGTIGGFGGCPYCGNGRATGMAPTEDLLHMMEDMGIPTGVDIDKLIDCVWMAEGIMGRELFGHVSKAGPRPKHLEQLYDIDMPFVETLEQATHFKKGPQQYEGGIYPYQEPITSPYRDRVEKGQPNYDPANGDYPWKQDWFPSK
;
A
#
# COMPACT_ATOMS: atom_id res chain seq x y z
N MET A 1 -3.15 12.65 -21.75
CA MET A 1 -2.96 13.20 -20.40
C MET A 1 -3.59 12.21 -19.44
N TYR A 2 -2.84 11.71 -18.46
CA TYR A 2 -3.35 10.70 -17.52
C TYR A 2 -4.57 11.23 -16.79
N ARG A 3 -5.66 10.45 -16.76
CA ARG A 3 -6.93 10.78 -16.08
C ARG A 3 -6.93 10.30 -14.62
N TRP A 4 -5.76 10.24 -14.01
CA TRP A 4 -5.54 9.64 -12.69
C TRP A 4 -5.17 10.72 -11.67
N PRO A 5 -5.57 10.60 -10.39
CA PRO A 5 -5.07 11.47 -9.34
C PRO A 5 -3.56 11.31 -9.18
N LYS A 6 -2.91 12.26 -8.51
CA LYS A 6 -1.54 12.05 -8.04
C LYS A 6 -1.58 10.98 -6.95
N VAL A 7 -0.95 9.82 -7.17
CA VAL A 7 -0.84 8.79 -6.14
C VAL A 7 0.49 8.94 -5.40
N SER A 8 0.43 9.04 -4.08
CA SER A 8 1.58 9.01 -3.18
C SER A 8 1.54 7.70 -2.40
N TYR A 9 2.53 6.84 -2.61
CA TYR A 9 2.58 5.54 -1.96
C TYR A 9 3.52 5.55 -0.75
N LYS A 10 3.09 4.97 0.37
CA LYS A 10 3.87 4.84 1.60
C LYS A 10 4.08 3.36 1.95
N GLU A 11 5.33 2.93 1.93
CA GLU A 11 5.73 1.58 2.34
C GLU A 11 5.83 1.50 3.86
N GLU A 12 5.02 0.63 4.47
CA GLU A 12 4.88 0.47 5.91
C GLU A 12 5.46 -0.87 6.42
N GLY A 13 6.13 -1.66 5.59
CA GLY A 13 6.61 -3.00 5.93
C GLY A 13 7.51 -3.03 7.17
N LEU A 14 8.42 -2.07 7.33
CA LEU A 14 9.29 -1.98 8.52
C LEU A 14 8.55 -1.52 9.78
N ARG A 15 7.31 -1.03 9.65
CA ARG A 15 6.48 -0.54 10.76
C ARG A 15 5.22 -1.40 10.94
N GLU A 16 4.20 -1.26 10.10
CA GLU A 16 2.96 -2.08 10.14
C GLU A 16 3.23 -3.57 9.95
N GLY A 17 4.17 -3.91 9.06
CA GLY A 17 4.56 -5.30 8.82
C GLY A 17 5.26 -5.89 10.04
N MET A 18 6.44 -5.36 10.35
CA MET A 18 7.32 -5.89 11.40
C MET A 18 6.73 -5.83 12.82
N GLN A 19 5.77 -4.94 13.12
CA GLN A 19 5.23 -4.81 14.50
C GLN A 19 4.52 -6.07 15.00
N ILE A 20 4.03 -6.92 14.10
CA ILE A 20 3.26 -8.12 14.43
C ILE A 20 4.05 -9.41 14.17
N GLU A 21 5.30 -9.28 13.73
CA GLU A 21 6.21 -10.40 13.50
C GLU A 21 6.96 -10.80 14.78
N ASP A 22 7.87 -11.78 14.67
CA ASP A 22 8.68 -12.22 15.80
C ASP A 22 9.57 -11.07 16.29
N ALA A 23 9.54 -10.81 17.61
CA ALA A 23 10.38 -9.80 18.24
C ALA A 23 11.88 -10.13 18.18
N HIS A 24 12.25 -11.39 17.93
CA HIS A 24 13.64 -11.83 17.83
C HIS A 24 14.26 -11.62 16.45
N ILE A 25 13.50 -11.17 15.44
CA ILE A 25 14.07 -10.78 14.14
C ILE A 25 15.16 -9.73 14.40
N SER A 26 16.36 -10.01 13.89
CA SER A 26 17.55 -9.23 14.22
C SER A 26 17.46 -7.81 13.67
N VAL A 27 18.18 -6.87 14.30
CA VAL A 27 18.31 -5.51 13.76
C VAL A 27 18.98 -5.54 12.39
N ASP A 28 19.95 -6.43 12.18
CA ASP A 28 20.71 -6.49 10.93
C ASP A 28 19.84 -7.01 9.76
N ASP A 29 18.91 -7.93 10.03
CA ASP A 29 17.90 -8.36 9.03
C ASP A 29 16.95 -7.21 8.67
N LYS A 30 16.46 -6.46 9.67
CA LYS A 30 15.59 -5.30 9.44
C LYS A 30 16.31 -4.20 8.65
N VAL A 31 17.58 -3.95 8.96
CA VAL A 31 18.43 -2.98 8.24
C VAL A 31 18.66 -3.45 6.81
N SER A 32 18.96 -4.74 6.60
CA SER A 32 19.17 -5.30 5.25
C SER A 32 17.93 -5.14 4.39
N LEU A 33 16.74 -5.42 4.93
CA LEU A 33 15.47 -5.21 4.22
C LEU A 33 15.20 -3.72 3.95
N LEU A 34 15.47 -2.83 4.91
CA LEU A 34 15.29 -1.39 4.73
C LEU A 34 16.23 -0.81 3.65
N ASP A 35 17.49 -1.24 3.63
CA ASP A 35 18.46 -0.83 2.62
C ASP A 35 18.05 -1.34 1.24
N ALA A 36 17.58 -2.60 1.14
CA ALA A 36 17.08 -3.16 -0.11
C ALA A 36 15.84 -2.41 -0.61
N LEU A 37 14.86 -2.13 0.27
CA LEU A 37 13.68 -1.33 -0.07
C LEU A 37 14.05 0.07 -0.56
N SER A 38 15.09 0.69 0.03
CA SER A 38 15.56 2.01 -0.36
C SER A 38 16.13 2.07 -1.79
N GLU A 39 16.52 0.93 -2.35
CA GLU A 39 17.07 0.81 -3.71
C GLU A 39 15.99 0.56 -4.78
N THR A 40 14.74 0.35 -4.37
CA THR A 40 13.62 0.03 -5.27
C THR A 40 13.05 1.24 -5.99
N GLY A 41 13.34 2.47 -5.55
CA GLY A 41 12.71 3.69 -6.06
C GLY A 41 11.46 4.13 -5.29
N LEU A 42 11.10 3.42 -4.21
CA LEU A 42 10.07 3.89 -3.27
C LEU A 42 10.43 5.28 -2.73
N GLU A 43 9.49 6.23 -2.81
CA GLU A 43 9.72 7.61 -2.37
C GLU A 43 9.49 7.81 -0.86
N GLN A 44 8.70 6.95 -0.22
CA GLN A 44 8.34 7.06 1.20
C GLN A 44 8.39 5.71 1.89
N ILE A 45 9.19 5.60 2.95
CA ILE A 45 9.35 4.38 3.75
C ILE A 45 9.20 4.72 5.23
N VAL A 46 8.31 4.00 5.92
CA VAL A 46 8.17 4.08 7.38
C VAL A 46 9.08 3.04 8.03
N VAL A 47 10.17 3.51 8.63
CA VAL A 47 11.29 2.67 9.12
C VAL A 47 11.01 1.95 10.44
N GLY A 48 9.90 2.29 11.11
CA GLY A 48 9.51 1.72 12.39
C GLY A 48 8.67 2.67 13.24
N SER A 49 8.55 2.36 14.53
CA SER A 49 7.77 3.15 15.50
C SER A 49 8.48 3.41 16.83
N PHE A 50 8.51 4.66 17.29
CA PHE A 50 8.97 5.06 18.63
C PHE A 50 7.86 4.89 19.68
N VAL A 51 7.45 3.64 19.91
CA VAL A 51 6.38 3.26 20.86
C VAL A 51 6.93 2.56 22.10
N SER A 52 6.03 2.18 23.02
CA SER A 52 6.38 1.45 24.22
C SER A 52 6.79 0.01 23.88
N PRO A 53 8.01 -0.43 24.22
CA PRO A 53 8.46 -1.81 23.95
C PRO A 53 7.66 -2.86 24.73
N LYS A 54 6.96 -2.45 25.81
CA LYS A 54 6.03 -3.32 26.55
C LYS A 54 4.91 -3.87 25.65
N TRP A 55 4.42 -3.06 24.71
CA TRP A 55 3.27 -3.39 23.87
C TRP A 55 3.66 -3.73 22.43
N THR A 56 4.84 -3.27 22.00
CA THR A 56 5.37 -3.53 20.66
C THR A 56 6.87 -3.81 20.76
N PRO A 57 7.28 -4.95 21.34
CA PRO A 57 8.69 -5.29 21.53
C PRO A 57 9.49 -5.35 20.21
N GLN A 58 8.82 -5.68 19.10
CA GLN A 58 9.40 -5.69 17.75
C GLN A 58 10.01 -4.34 17.33
N MET A 59 9.54 -3.24 17.94
CA MET A 59 9.94 -1.87 17.64
C MET A 59 10.90 -1.29 18.70
N GLU A 60 11.30 -2.07 19.70
CA GLU A 60 12.13 -1.59 20.82
C GLU A 60 13.43 -0.95 20.34
N ARG A 61 14.11 -1.62 19.39
CA ARG A 61 15.46 -1.31 18.91
C ARG A 61 15.48 -0.43 17.66
N ILE A 62 14.46 0.40 17.47
CA ILE A 62 14.36 1.30 16.31
C ILE A 62 15.57 2.24 16.20
N ASP A 63 16.10 2.72 17.32
CA ASP A 63 17.29 3.58 17.38
C ASP A 63 18.52 2.93 16.72
N GLU A 64 18.69 1.63 16.88
CA GLU A 64 19.78 0.90 16.22
C GLU A 64 19.54 0.78 14.71
N ILE A 65 18.29 0.55 14.29
CA ILE A 65 17.93 0.46 12.86
C ILE A 65 18.23 1.79 12.17
N VAL A 66 17.74 2.91 12.73
CA VAL A 66 17.90 4.24 12.12
C VAL A 66 19.34 4.75 12.12
N THR A 67 20.21 4.18 12.98
CA THR A 67 21.64 4.51 13.02
C THR A 67 22.46 3.68 12.03
N LYS A 68 22.00 2.48 11.66
CA LYS A 68 22.76 1.52 10.85
C LYS A 68 22.44 1.53 9.36
N PHE A 69 21.22 1.88 8.97
CA PHE A 69 20.80 1.85 7.57
C PHE A 69 21.44 2.96 6.75
N ASN A 70 21.47 2.78 5.43
CA ASN A 70 22.09 3.67 4.46
C ASN A 70 21.01 4.46 3.70
N PRO A 71 20.63 5.67 4.17
CA PRO A 71 19.58 6.46 3.53
C PRO A 71 19.94 6.83 2.09
N LYS A 72 18.97 6.70 1.18
CA LYS A 72 19.13 7.00 -0.24
C LYS A 72 18.56 8.38 -0.60
N PRO A 73 19.25 9.18 -1.43
CA PRO A 73 18.70 10.43 -1.92
C PRO A 73 17.36 10.22 -2.63
N GLY A 74 16.40 11.13 -2.40
CA GLY A 74 15.07 11.04 -3.00
C GLY A 74 14.05 10.22 -2.20
N VAL A 75 14.49 9.49 -1.17
CA VAL A 75 13.60 8.72 -0.29
C VAL A 75 13.35 9.48 1.01
N THR A 76 12.08 9.59 1.39
CA THR A 76 11.64 10.15 2.67
C THR A 76 11.47 9.03 3.68
N TYR A 77 12.30 9.04 4.72
CA TYR A 77 12.25 8.07 5.80
C TYR A 77 11.51 8.65 6.99
N THR A 78 10.44 7.99 7.44
CA THR A 78 9.64 8.45 8.58
C THR A 78 9.57 7.37 9.65
N ALA A 79 9.15 7.75 10.86
CA ALA A 79 8.89 6.81 11.94
C ALA A 79 7.63 7.23 12.68
N LEU A 80 6.80 6.26 13.05
CA LEU A 80 5.59 6.53 13.82
C LEU A 80 5.95 6.96 15.26
N ALA A 81 5.35 8.04 15.73
CA ALA A 81 5.50 8.50 17.11
C ALA A 81 4.15 8.99 17.66
N LEU A 82 3.57 8.21 18.59
CA LEU A 82 2.20 8.43 19.08
C LEU A 82 2.09 9.42 20.26
N ASN A 83 3.21 9.83 20.86
CA ASN A 83 3.23 10.75 21.99
C ASN A 83 4.46 11.66 21.94
N SER A 84 4.46 12.71 22.78
CA SER A 84 5.52 13.72 22.84
C SER A 84 6.92 13.14 23.07
N ARG A 85 7.03 12.12 23.94
CA ARG A 85 8.30 11.43 24.20
C ARG A 85 8.81 10.66 22.98
N GLY A 86 7.92 10.00 22.23
CA GLY A 86 8.26 9.34 20.97
C GLY A 86 8.74 10.34 19.92
N VAL A 87 8.06 11.49 19.81
CA VAL A 87 8.43 12.58 18.89
C VAL A 87 9.80 13.16 19.26
N GLU A 88 10.08 13.37 20.55
CA GLU A 88 11.38 13.84 21.02
C GLU A 88 12.50 12.84 20.71
N ARG A 89 12.26 11.54 20.94
CA ARG A 89 13.21 10.48 20.55
C ARG A 89 13.47 10.48 19.05
N ALA A 90 12.42 10.55 18.23
CA ALA A 90 12.55 10.55 16.78
C ALA A 90 13.39 11.73 16.27
N ARG A 91 13.24 12.92 16.87
CA ARG A 91 14.02 14.13 16.52
C ARG A 91 15.52 13.94 16.67
N ALA A 92 15.99 13.10 17.59
CA ALA A 92 17.42 12.83 17.76
C ALA A 92 18.06 12.15 16.54
N TYR A 93 17.24 11.53 15.68
CA TYR A 93 17.66 10.82 14.47
C TYR A 93 17.25 11.55 13.18
N SER A 94 16.96 12.86 13.30
CA SER A 94 16.62 13.72 12.17
C SER A 94 17.78 14.69 11.90
N PRO A 95 18.48 14.60 10.75
CA PRO A 95 18.40 13.58 9.68
C PRO A 95 19.02 12.21 10.07
N PRO A 96 18.72 11.10 9.36
CA PRO A 96 17.97 11.03 8.10
C PRO A 96 16.44 10.93 8.24
N LEU A 97 15.91 10.78 9.46
CA LEU A 97 14.46 10.77 9.64
C LEU A 97 13.86 12.13 9.31
N THR A 98 12.81 12.12 8.50
CA THR A 98 11.88 13.24 8.35
C THR A 98 10.84 13.13 9.44
N ILE A 99 10.78 14.15 10.30
CA ILE A 99 9.70 14.27 11.28
C ILE A 99 8.49 14.82 10.55
N GLU A 100 7.68 13.91 9.99
CA GLU A 100 6.36 14.25 9.50
C GLU A 100 5.54 14.77 10.69
N ARG A 101 5.32 16.09 10.70
CA ARG A 101 4.09 16.62 11.26
C ARG A 101 3.08 16.47 10.12
N ASP A 102 1.94 15.83 10.40
CA ASP A 102 0.81 15.79 9.46
C ASP A 102 0.67 17.20 8.89
N SER A 103 0.83 17.37 7.56
CA SER A 103 0.78 18.69 6.91
C SER A 103 -0.50 19.46 7.29
N PHE A 104 -1.49 18.69 7.73
CA PHE A 104 -2.76 19.11 8.27
C PHE A 104 -2.91 18.57 9.70
N PRO A 105 -2.99 19.42 10.74
CA PRO A 105 -3.50 18.99 12.03
C PRO A 105 -4.88 18.34 11.84
N ARG A 106 -5.05 17.12 12.37
CA ARG A 106 -6.20 16.28 12.06
C ARG A 106 -7.06 16.04 13.28
N LEU A 107 -8.36 16.27 13.14
CA LEU A 107 -9.34 15.67 14.04
C LEU A 107 -9.61 14.26 13.54
N THR A 108 -9.49 13.30 14.45
CA THR A 108 -9.75 11.91 14.11
C THR A 108 -10.37 11.14 15.25
N CYS A 109 -11.15 10.13 14.88
CA CYS A 109 -11.76 9.18 15.78
C CYS A 109 -11.93 7.81 15.13
N HIS A 110 -11.91 6.75 15.92
CA HIS A 110 -12.34 5.43 15.46
C HIS A 110 -13.87 5.31 15.52
N MET A 111 -14.51 4.75 14.50
CA MET A 111 -15.96 4.45 14.58
C MET A 111 -16.28 3.30 15.54
N CYS A 112 -15.32 2.42 15.83
CA CYS A 112 -15.51 1.29 16.73
C CYS A 112 -14.94 1.55 18.14
N ASP A 113 -15.81 1.87 19.09
CA ASP A 113 -15.46 2.07 20.51
C ASP A 113 -14.76 0.84 21.12
N VAL A 114 -15.23 -0.37 20.80
CA VAL A 114 -14.62 -1.63 21.29
C VAL A 114 -13.17 -1.76 20.81
N PHE A 115 -12.90 -1.45 19.53
CA PHE A 115 -11.56 -1.55 18.96
C PHE A 115 -10.60 -0.56 19.61
N VAL A 116 -10.98 0.71 19.73
CA VAL A 116 -10.10 1.73 20.34
C VAL A 116 -9.81 1.44 21.82
N ARG A 117 -10.78 0.90 22.57
CA ARG A 117 -10.53 0.43 23.95
C ARG A 117 -9.48 -0.67 24.01
N ARG A 118 -9.47 -1.57 23.03
CA ARG A 118 -8.48 -2.65 22.94
C ARG A 118 -7.12 -2.14 22.45
N ASN A 119 -7.12 -1.19 21.51
CA ASN A 119 -5.93 -0.71 20.82
C ASN A 119 -5.15 0.34 21.63
N THR A 120 -5.84 1.34 22.18
CA THR A 120 -5.22 2.51 22.82
C THR A 120 -5.71 2.74 24.26
N ASN A 121 -6.55 1.84 24.79
CA ASN A 121 -7.16 1.95 26.12
C ASN A 121 -7.92 3.26 26.33
N ARG A 122 -8.64 3.69 25.28
CA ARG A 122 -9.51 4.88 25.28
C ARG A 122 -10.87 4.53 24.72
N SER A 123 -11.90 5.23 25.15
CA SER A 123 -13.20 5.22 24.46
C SER A 123 -13.16 6.12 23.23
N GLN A 124 -14.12 5.92 22.34
CA GLN A 124 -14.39 6.81 21.23
C GLN A 124 -14.58 8.27 21.71
N MET A 125 -15.39 8.45 22.77
CA MET A 125 -15.63 9.77 23.35
C MET A 125 -14.34 10.43 23.86
N GLN A 126 -13.42 9.66 24.46
CA GLN A 126 -12.14 10.18 24.92
C GLN A 126 -11.18 10.57 23.79
N GLU A 127 -11.36 10.04 22.57
CA GLU A 127 -10.67 10.56 21.38
C GLU A 127 -11.25 11.92 20.99
N MET A 128 -12.59 12.02 20.95
CA MET A 128 -13.30 13.26 20.59
C MET A 128 -13.09 14.40 21.60
N GLU A 129 -12.99 14.10 22.90
CA GLU A 129 -12.70 15.07 23.97
C GLU A 129 -11.39 15.84 23.75
N ARG A 130 -10.47 15.30 22.93
CA ARG A 130 -9.20 15.95 22.60
C ARG A 130 -9.30 16.93 21.45
N TRP A 131 -10.37 16.86 20.64
CA TRP A 131 -10.53 17.71 19.46
C TRP A 131 -10.47 19.21 19.77
N PRO A 132 -11.15 19.74 20.82
CA PRO A 132 -11.05 21.17 21.15
C PRO A 132 -9.62 21.62 21.43
N GLN A 133 -8.81 20.77 22.05
CA GLN A 133 -7.40 21.08 22.32
C GLN A 133 -6.58 21.13 21.02
N ILE A 134 -6.84 20.24 20.06
CA ILE A 134 -6.18 20.24 18.76
C ILE A 134 -6.54 21.50 17.97
N VAL A 135 -7.83 21.88 17.99
CA VAL A 135 -8.30 23.12 17.35
C VAL A 135 -7.63 24.36 17.96
N ALA A 136 -7.60 24.45 19.29
CA ALA A 136 -6.95 25.57 19.98
C ALA A 136 -5.44 25.66 19.64
N GLN A 137 -4.73 24.53 19.63
CA GLN A 137 -3.32 24.50 19.25
C GLN A 137 -3.10 24.94 17.79
N ALA A 138 -3.99 24.55 16.87
CA ALA A 138 -3.90 24.96 15.48
C ALA A 138 -4.10 26.48 15.32
N GLN A 139 -5.01 27.09 16.09
CA GLN A 139 -5.19 28.54 16.13
C GLN A 139 -3.96 29.26 16.68
N GLU A 140 -3.40 28.79 17.80
CA GLU A 140 -2.17 29.34 18.39
C GLU A 140 -0.99 29.31 17.42
N LEU A 141 -0.88 28.23 16.63
CA LEU A 141 0.15 28.05 15.62
C LEU A 141 -0.18 28.73 14.27
N ASN A 142 -1.30 29.45 14.16
CA ASN A 142 -1.77 30.13 12.95
C ASN A 142 -1.90 29.21 11.72
N ILE A 143 -2.24 27.94 11.95
CA ILE A 143 -2.46 26.97 10.88
C ILE A 143 -3.65 27.41 10.02
N LYS A 144 -3.54 27.21 8.70
CA LYS A 144 -4.55 27.64 7.71
C LYS A 144 -5.35 26.48 7.12
N GLU A 145 -4.75 25.30 7.09
CA GLU A 145 -5.37 24.10 6.53
C GLU A 145 -5.28 22.94 7.53
N ALA A 146 -6.36 22.18 7.63
CA ALA A 146 -6.52 21.08 8.56
C ALA A 146 -7.10 19.84 7.88
N GLY A 147 -7.13 18.75 8.66
CA GLY A 147 -7.62 17.46 8.23
C GLY A 147 -8.76 16.96 9.09
N ILE A 148 -9.58 16.13 8.48
CA ILE A 148 -10.56 15.28 9.16
C ILE A 148 -10.18 13.81 8.91
N GLY A 149 -10.73 12.88 9.67
CA GLY A 149 -10.49 11.48 9.37
C GLY A 149 -11.00 10.47 10.37
N CYS A 150 -11.28 9.28 9.86
CA CYS A 150 -11.85 8.19 10.62
C CYS A 150 -11.02 6.91 10.48
N ASN A 151 -10.95 6.13 11.55
CA ASN A 151 -10.48 4.75 11.49
C ASN A 151 -11.62 3.77 11.77
N ALA A 152 -11.47 2.52 11.33
CA ALA A 152 -12.56 1.55 11.29
C ALA A 152 -13.77 2.09 10.51
N SER A 153 -13.51 2.78 9.38
CA SER A 153 -14.49 3.62 8.69
C SER A 153 -15.67 2.86 8.08
N TRP A 154 -15.49 1.58 7.75
CA TRP A 154 -16.50 0.80 7.00
C TRP A 154 -17.11 -0.35 7.81
N GLY A 155 -16.56 -0.63 8.99
CA GLY A 155 -17.04 -1.70 9.85
C GLY A 155 -16.01 -2.13 10.89
N SER A 156 -16.39 -3.15 11.65
CA SER A 156 -15.59 -3.74 12.71
C SER A 156 -15.92 -5.21 12.90
N ASN A 157 -14.90 -6.01 13.23
CA ASN A 157 -15.10 -7.40 13.65
C ASN A 157 -15.87 -7.50 14.99
N PHE A 158 -16.02 -6.39 15.73
CA PHE A 158 -16.68 -6.36 17.04
C PHE A 158 -18.10 -5.80 17.00
N LEU A 159 -18.39 -4.87 16.07
CA LEU A 159 -19.68 -4.17 16.00
C LEU A 159 -20.40 -4.39 14.66
N GLY A 160 -19.81 -5.18 13.76
CA GLY A 160 -20.36 -5.42 12.44
C GLY A 160 -20.16 -4.25 11.50
N GLU A 161 -21.10 -4.11 10.57
CA GLU A 161 -21.02 -3.16 9.48
C GLU A 161 -21.33 -1.72 9.91
N PHE A 162 -20.59 -0.76 9.37
CA PHE A 162 -20.94 0.67 9.46
C PHE A 162 -21.40 1.20 8.10
N GLN A 163 -22.45 2.02 8.14
CA GLN A 163 -23.04 2.68 6.97
C GLN A 163 -22.25 3.94 6.62
N VAL A 164 -22.13 4.27 5.32
CA VAL A 164 -21.41 5.47 4.86
C VAL A 164 -22.06 6.75 5.42
N ASP A 165 -23.39 6.77 5.63
CA ASP A 165 -24.08 7.89 6.31
C ASP A 165 -23.52 8.19 7.72
N SER A 166 -23.17 7.15 8.47
CA SER A 166 -22.61 7.30 9.82
C SER A 166 -21.18 7.86 9.75
N LEU A 167 -20.38 7.40 8.78
CA LEU A 167 -19.06 7.95 8.50
C LEU A 167 -19.15 9.44 8.10
N MET A 168 -20.05 9.79 7.17
CA MET A 168 -20.24 11.18 6.73
C MET A 168 -20.70 12.10 7.87
N THR A 169 -21.56 11.60 8.77
CA THR A 169 -21.99 12.34 9.96
C THR A 169 -20.82 12.63 10.91
N LEU A 170 -19.90 11.67 11.09
CA LEU A 170 -18.71 11.85 11.90
C LEU A 170 -17.77 12.89 11.27
N LEU A 171 -17.47 12.74 9.97
CA LEU A 171 -16.63 13.67 9.22
C LEU A 171 -17.20 15.09 9.22
N GLU A 172 -18.53 15.24 9.16
CA GLU A 172 -19.19 16.55 9.22
C GLU A 172 -19.01 17.23 10.59
N LYS A 173 -19.02 16.46 11.68
CA LYS A 173 -18.73 17.03 13.02
C LYS A 173 -17.29 17.54 13.10
N GLU A 174 -16.34 16.76 12.60
CA GLU A 174 -14.93 17.16 12.54
C GLU A 174 -14.75 18.41 11.66
N HIS A 175 -15.43 18.46 10.50
CA HIS A 175 -15.38 19.61 9.58
C HIS A 175 -15.93 20.87 10.22
N ASN A 176 -17.11 20.81 10.83
CA ASN A 176 -17.77 21.96 11.45
C ASN A 176 -16.91 22.59 12.56
N MET A 177 -16.15 21.79 13.33
CA MET A 177 -15.24 22.31 14.34
C MET A 177 -14.10 23.15 13.77
N TRP A 178 -13.63 22.83 12.56
CA TRP A 178 -12.64 23.65 11.86
C TRP A 178 -13.26 24.91 11.25
N ASP A 179 -14.46 24.80 10.69
CA ASP A 179 -15.20 25.94 10.13
C ASP A 179 -15.52 27.02 11.18
N GLU A 180 -15.91 26.61 12.39
CA GLU A 180 -16.22 27.51 13.51
C GLU A 180 -15.05 28.45 13.87
N VAL A 181 -13.82 28.02 13.61
CA VAL A 181 -12.60 28.80 13.85
C VAL A 181 -11.96 29.34 12.57
N GLY A 182 -12.60 29.15 11.41
CA GLY A 182 -12.15 29.65 10.12
C GLY A 182 -10.89 28.96 9.58
N ILE A 183 -10.62 27.71 9.96
CA ILE A 183 -9.53 26.90 9.42
C ILE A 183 -10.10 25.99 8.33
N LYS A 184 -9.53 26.03 7.13
CA LYS A 184 -10.04 25.28 5.99
C LYS A 184 -9.70 23.80 6.12
N VAL A 185 -10.66 22.90 5.87
CA VAL A 185 -10.36 21.47 5.73
C VAL A 185 -9.86 21.18 4.31
N ALA A 186 -8.66 20.62 4.20
CA ALA A 186 -8.01 20.32 2.91
C ALA A 186 -7.72 18.82 2.72
N SER A 187 -7.81 18.03 3.79
CA SER A 187 -7.55 16.59 3.74
C SER A 187 -8.58 15.74 4.49
N VAL A 188 -8.80 14.53 4.00
CA VAL A 188 -9.55 13.46 4.68
C VAL A 188 -8.70 12.19 4.76
N ALA A 189 -8.73 11.51 5.90
CA ALA A 189 -8.09 10.20 6.07
C ALA A 189 -9.12 9.14 6.46
N MET A 190 -9.07 7.97 5.85
CA MET A 190 -9.94 6.84 6.18
C MET A 190 -9.12 5.56 6.32
N GLY A 191 -9.21 4.91 7.48
CA GLY A 191 -8.49 3.68 7.78
C GLY A 191 -9.40 2.48 8.05
N ASP A 192 -8.91 1.30 7.67
CA ASP A 192 -9.61 0.02 7.76
C ASP A 192 -8.79 -1.03 8.53
N PRO A 193 -8.57 -0.86 9.85
CA PRO A 193 -7.75 -1.78 10.66
C PRO A 193 -8.31 -3.21 10.77
N MET A 194 -9.50 -3.49 10.23
CA MET A 194 -10.22 -4.77 10.36
C MET A 194 -10.60 -5.40 9.01
N SER A 195 -10.20 -4.80 7.88
CA SER A 195 -10.48 -5.28 6.53
C SER A 195 -11.99 -5.40 6.22
N HIS A 196 -12.73 -4.32 6.48
CA HIS A 196 -14.17 -4.15 6.20
C HIS A 196 -14.45 -3.27 4.97
N CYS A 197 -13.41 -2.67 4.35
CA CYS A 197 -13.58 -1.94 3.11
C CYS A 197 -14.14 -2.87 2.00
N THR A 198 -15.00 -2.28 1.17
CA THR A 198 -15.36 -2.84 -0.13
C THR A 198 -15.15 -1.73 -1.17
N PRO A 199 -14.93 -2.08 -2.45
CA PRO A 199 -14.74 -1.07 -3.49
C PRO A 199 -15.89 -0.06 -3.54
N ALA A 200 -17.13 -0.55 -3.48
CA ALA A 200 -18.33 0.29 -3.52
C ALA A 200 -18.42 1.28 -2.35
N LYS A 201 -18.08 0.86 -1.13
CA LYS A 201 -18.12 1.75 0.04
C LYS A 201 -17.03 2.83 -0.01
N VAL A 202 -15.84 2.46 -0.47
CA VAL A 202 -14.73 3.40 -0.63
C VAL A 202 -15.08 4.44 -1.69
N GLU A 203 -15.59 3.99 -2.84
CA GLU A 203 -16.10 4.87 -3.91
C GLU A 203 -17.19 5.81 -3.40
N GLU A 204 -18.23 5.28 -2.74
CA GLU A 204 -19.32 6.10 -2.19
C GLU A 204 -18.80 7.15 -1.18
N SER A 205 -17.90 6.74 -0.28
CA SER A 205 -17.33 7.64 0.73
C SER A 205 -16.57 8.80 0.09
N LEU A 206 -15.72 8.50 -0.91
CA LEU A 206 -14.93 9.51 -1.62
C LEU A 206 -15.81 10.43 -2.47
N TYR A 207 -16.79 9.88 -3.19
CA TYR A 207 -17.76 10.66 -3.96
C TYR A 207 -18.49 11.66 -3.06
N ARG A 208 -19.00 11.20 -1.91
CA ARG A 208 -19.78 12.05 -0.99
C ARG A 208 -18.93 13.10 -0.28
N VAL A 209 -17.68 12.79 0.05
CA VAL A 209 -16.73 13.79 0.54
C VAL A 209 -16.51 14.88 -0.52
N LYS A 210 -16.28 14.51 -1.77
CA LYS A 210 -16.06 15.48 -2.86
C LYS A 210 -17.29 16.32 -3.19
N GLU A 211 -18.47 15.70 -3.17
CA GLU A 211 -19.73 16.38 -3.41
C GLU A 211 -20.03 17.41 -2.31
N LYS A 212 -19.76 17.06 -1.05
CA LYS A 212 -20.03 17.91 0.11
C LYS A 212 -18.95 18.99 0.33
N TRP A 213 -17.69 18.63 0.11
CA TRP A 213 -16.50 19.45 0.38
C TRP A 213 -15.53 19.40 -0.82
N PRO A 214 -15.84 20.07 -1.94
CA PRO A 214 -15.03 20.04 -3.17
C PRO A 214 -13.61 20.61 -3.00
N GLU A 215 -13.37 21.38 -1.94
CA GLU A 215 -12.09 21.94 -1.55
C GLU A 215 -11.11 20.95 -0.93
N ILE A 216 -11.58 19.78 -0.49
CA ILE A 216 -10.73 18.69 -0.02
C ILE A 216 -10.07 18.04 -1.23
N LYS A 217 -8.74 18.16 -1.31
CA LYS A 217 -7.92 17.64 -2.41
C LYS A 217 -6.92 16.56 -2.00
N HIS A 218 -6.78 16.30 -0.69
CA HIS A 218 -5.87 15.29 -0.17
C HIS A 218 -6.66 14.16 0.50
N PHE A 219 -6.55 12.96 -0.06
CA PHE A 219 -7.27 11.77 0.40
C PHE A 219 -6.25 10.74 0.84
N ARG A 220 -6.33 10.28 2.09
CA ARG A 220 -5.49 9.17 2.58
C ARG A 220 -6.33 7.94 2.86
N LEU A 221 -5.95 6.80 2.29
CA LEU A 221 -6.57 5.52 2.53
C LEU A 221 -5.57 4.53 3.11
N HIS A 222 -5.87 4.02 4.30
CA HIS A 222 -5.10 2.98 4.96
C HIS A 222 -5.93 1.68 4.95
N LEU A 223 -5.71 0.85 3.93
CA LEU A 223 -6.57 -0.28 3.62
C LEU A 223 -5.87 -1.61 3.94
N HIS A 224 -6.43 -2.36 4.89
CA HIS A 224 -5.97 -3.71 5.16
C HIS A 224 -6.63 -4.74 4.24
N ASN A 225 -5.92 -5.82 3.92
CA ASN A 225 -6.32 -6.76 2.86
C ASN A 225 -6.83 -8.14 3.32
N GLY A 226 -7.26 -8.30 4.57
CA GLY A 226 -7.62 -9.60 5.15
C GLY A 226 -8.83 -10.30 4.54
N ARG A 227 -9.54 -9.64 3.61
CA ARG A 227 -10.62 -10.21 2.79
C ARG A 227 -10.43 -9.95 1.29
N ASN A 228 -9.21 -9.66 0.87
CA ASN A 228 -8.81 -9.39 -0.51
C ASN A 228 -9.58 -8.22 -1.17
N MET A 229 -9.82 -7.15 -0.44
CA MET A 229 -10.57 -5.98 -0.93
C MET A 229 -9.70 -4.73 -1.09
N ALA A 230 -8.52 -4.66 -0.48
CA ALA A 230 -7.74 -3.41 -0.40
C ALA A 230 -7.29 -2.90 -1.78
N ILE A 231 -6.77 -3.78 -2.65
CA ILE A 231 -6.33 -3.41 -4.01
C ILE A 231 -7.53 -2.96 -4.85
N ALA A 232 -8.64 -3.71 -4.81
CA ALA A 232 -9.85 -3.35 -5.55
C ALA A 232 -10.45 -2.01 -5.04
N SER A 233 -10.39 -1.76 -3.74
CA SER A 233 -10.80 -0.49 -3.13
C SER A 233 -9.87 0.67 -3.49
N ALA A 234 -8.56 0.45 -3.55
CA ALA A 234 -7.60 1.44 -4.03
C ALA A 234 -7.84 1.77 -5.51
N TYR A 235 -8.13 0.78 -6.34
CA TYR A 235 -8.54 0.98 -7.74
C TYR A 235 -9.82 1.82 -7.83
N ALA A 236 -10.85 1.51 -7.03
CA ALA A 236 -12.08 2.30 -6.96
C ALA A 236 -11.76 3.77 -6.61
N ALA A 237 -10.93 3.99 -5.59
CA ALA A 237 -10.50 5.34 -5.21
C ALA A 237 -9.80 6.09 -6.35
N MET A 238 -8.86 5.45 -7.06
CA MET A 238 -8.19 6.04 -8.23
C MET A 238 -9.16 6.37 -9.36
N ARG A 239 -10.25 5.61 -9.53
CA ARG A 239 -11.29 5.87 -10.54
C ARG A 239 -12.23 7.02 -10.15
N THR A 240 -12.46 7.24 -8.86
CA THR A 240 -13.37 8.28 -8.32
C THR A 240 -12.72 9.66 -8.18
N LEU A 241 -11.40 9.70 -7.98
CA LEU A 241 -10.65 10.95 -7.79
C LEU A 241 -10.23 11.59 -9.13
N GLU A 242 -10.08 12.92 -9.14
CA GLU A 242 -9.68 13.71 -10.31
C GLU A 242 -8.15 13.91 -10.37
N PRO A 243 -7.58 14.33 -11.53
CA PRO A 243 -6.14 14.59 -11.67
C PRO A 243 -5.55 15.63 -10.70
N GLU A 244 -6.34 16.62 -10.28
CA GLU A 244 -5.98 17.63 -9.29
C GLU A 244 -6.04 17.14 -7.83
N ASP A 245 -6.60 15.95 -7.58
CA ASP A 245 -6.63 15.32 -6.27
C ASP A 245 -5.31 14.55 -6.01
N THR A 246 -4.91 14.47 -4.74
CA THR A 246 -3.83 13.60 -4.26
C THR A 246 -4.42 12.44 -3.47
N LEU A 247 -4.04 11.22 -3.83
CA LEU A 247 -4.40 9.98 -3.14
C LEU A 247 -3.15 9.38 -2.48
N GLU A 248 -3.12 9.41 -1.15
CA GLU A 248 -2.14 8.70 -0.33
C GLU A 248 -2.62 7.28 -0.05
N LEU A 249 -1.79 6.29 -0.42
CA LEU A 249 -2.04 4.87 -0.18
C LEU A 249 -0.92 4.29 0.65
N ASP A 250 -1.31 3.55 1.69
CA ASP A 250 -0.39 2.78 2.52
C ASP A 250 -0.43 1.30 2.09
N GLY A 251 0.72 0.63 2.10
CA GLY A 251 0.80 -0.83 1.95
C GLY A 251 2.07 -1.40 2.54
N THR A 252 2.24 -2.71 2.41
CA THR A 252 3.41 -3.40 2.94
C THR A 252 3.93 -4.41 1.93
N ILE A 253 5.25 -4.53 1.83
CA ILE A 253 5.88 -5.46 0.89
C ILE A 253 5.43 -6.92 1.15
N GLY A 254 4.92 -7.63 0.14
CA GLY A 254 4.34 -8.97 0.32
C GLY A 254 3.05 -9.00 1.15
N GLY A 255 2.48 -7.85 1.52
CA GLY A 255 1.18 -7.73 2.19
C GLY A 255 1.16 -8.19 3.65
N PHE A 256 2.33 -8.42 4.25
CA PHE A 256 2.45 -8.77 5.67
C PHE A 256 2.07 -7.61 6.60
N GLY A 257 1.84 -7.91 7.87
CA GLY A 257 1.40 -6.94 8.85
C GLY A 257 -0.02 -7.19 9.32
N GLY A 258 -0.64 -6.14 9.86
CA GLY A 258 -1.93 -6.24 10.49
C GLY A 258 -1.91 -5.71 11.92
N CYS A 259 -3.09 -5.62 12.51
CA CYS A 259 -3.28 -5.05 13.83
C CYS A 259 -3.52 -6.17 14.86
N PRO A 260 -2.71 -6.32 15.92
CA PRO A 260 -2.94 -7.35 16.94
C PRO A 260 -4.24 -7.12 17.73
N TYR A 261 -4.79 -5.90 17.70
CA TYR A 261 -5.98 -5.51 18.46
C TYR A 261 -7.30 -5.69 17.69
N CYS A 262 -7.23 -6.02 16.39
CA CYS A 262 -8.39 -6.08 15.48
C CYS A 262 -9.14 -7.43 15.45
N GLY A 263 -8.67 -8.42 16.22
CA GLY A 263 -9.25 -9.76 16.30
C GLY A 263 -8.65 -10.78 15.32
N ASN A 264 -8.07 -10.34 14.21
CA ASN A 264 -7.53 -11.23 13.17
C ASN A 264 -5.98 -11.23 13.09
N GLY A 265 -5.31 -10.30 13.77
CA GLY A 265 -3.86 -10.25 13.86
C GLY A 265 -3.19 -10.19 12.48
N ARG A 266 -2.28 -11.13 12.20
CA ARG A 266 -1.52 -11.18 10.94
C ARG A 266 -2.40 -11.46 9.71
N ALA A 267 -3.56 -12.10 9.89
CA ALA A 267 -4.47 -12.39 8.78
C ALA A 267 -5.11 -11.12 8.21
N THR A 268 -5.01 -9.99 8.91
CA THR A 268 -5.52 -8.71 8.44
C THR A 268 -4.66 -8.17 7.29
N GLY A 269 -3.33 -8.31 7.35
CA GLY A 269 -2.40 -7.93 6.28
C GLY A 269 -2.56 -6.50 5.74
N MET A 270 -1.84 -6.14 4.69
CA MET A 270 -2.10 -4.94 3.89
C MET A 270 -2.15 -5.34 2.41
N ALA A 271 -2.47 -4.40 1.52
CA ALA A 271 -2.22 -4.62 0.10
C ALA A 271 -0.71 -4.87 -0.10
N PRO A 272 -0.31 -6.00 -0.73
CA PRO A 272 1.07 -6.21 -1.13
C PRO A 272 1.56 -5.05 -2.01
N THR A 273 2.68 -4.44 -1.63
CA THR A 273 3.27 -3.32 -2.36
C THR A 273 3.49 -3.64 -3.83
N GLU A 274 4.05 -4.82 -4.10
CA GLU A 274 4.36 -5.26 -5.46
C GLU A 274 3.10 -5.45 -6.30
N ASP A 275 1.99 -5.93 -5.71
CA ASP A 275 0.74 -6.14 -6.43
C ASP A 275 0.05 -4.81 -6.76
N LEU A 276 0.02 -3.88 -5.79
CA LEU A 276 -0.60 -2.58 -5.96
C LEU A 276 0.18 -1.72 -6.97
N LEU A 277 1.51 -1.66 -6.86
CA LEU A 277 2.34 -0.87 -7.75
C LEU A 277 2.40 -1.46 -9.16
N HIS A 278 2.40 -2.79 -9.29
CA HIS A 278 2.30 -3.47 -10.58
C HIS A 278 0.99 -3.11 -11.30
N MET A 279 -0.15 -3.16 -10.60
CA MET A 279 -1.44 -2.69 -11.13
C MET A 279 -1.38 -1.23 -11.57
N MET A 280 -0.82 -0.34 -10.74
CA MET A 280 -0.71 1.09 -11.05
C MET A 280 0.13 1.33 -12.32
N GLU A 281 1.31 0.74 -12.40
CA GLU A 281 2.21 0.90 -13.53
C GLU A 281 1.55 0.44 -14.84
N ASP A 282 0.83 -0.69 -14.79
CA ASP A 282 0.11 -1.23 -15.92
C ASP A 282 -1.11 -0.41 -16.36
N MET A 283 -1.71 0.33 -15.44
CA MET A 283 -2.74 1.34 -15.73
C MET A 283 -2.14 2.66 -16.24
N GLY A 284 -0.81 2.74 -16.35
CA GLY A 284 -0.06 3.92 -16.76
C GLY A 284 0.11 4.96 -15.66
N ILE A 285 -0.13 4.62 -14.40
CA ILE A 285 0.14 5.51 -13.26
C ILE A 285 1.63 5.41 -12.93
N PRO A 286 2.42 6.50 -13.02
CA PRO A 286 3.84 6.45 -12.69
C PRO A 286 4.06 6.08 -11.22
N THR A 287 4.91 5.08 -10.97
CA THR A 287 5.33 4.68 -9.62
C THR A 287 6.79 5.01 -9.35
N GLY A 288 7.65 5.01 -10.38
CA GLY A 288 9.09 5.17 -10.24
C GLY A 288 9.79 3.96 -9.61
N VAL A 289 9.06 2.87 -9.36
CA VAL A 289 9.55 1.69 -8.63
C VAL A 289 10.03 0.60 -9.59
N ASP A 290 11.21 0.08 -9.30
CA ASP A 290 11.80 -1.12 -9.89
C ASP A 290 11.15 -2.36 -9.26
N ILE A 291 10.18 -2.94 -9.99
CA ILE A 291 9.44 -4.13 -9.54
C ILE A 291 10.37 -5.32 -9.34
N ASP A 292 11.43 -5.48 -10.12
CA ASP A 292 12.33 -6.62 -9.98
C ASP A 292 13.11 -6.57 -8.66
N LYS A 293 13.57 -5.38 -8.26
CA LYS A 293 14.18 -5.18 -6.93
C LYS A 293 13.17 -5.31 -5.80
N LEU A 294 11.93 -4.89 -6.02
CA LEU A 294 10.88 -5.04 -5.03
C LEU A 294 10.57 -6.52 -4.78
N ILE A 295 10.55 -7.36 -5.81
CA ILE A 295 10.41 -8.82 -5.69
C ILE A 295 11.56 -9.42 -4.88
N ASP A 296 12.81 -8.98 -5.09
CA ASP A 296 13.95 -9.41 -4.26
C ASP A 296 13.73 -9.08 -2.78
N CYS A 297 13.18 -7.90 -2.50
CA CYS A 297 12.86 -7.48 -1.14
C CYS A 297 11.75 -8.36 -0.53
N VAL A 298 10.75 -8.81 -1.31
CA VAL A 298 9.71 -9.74 -0.84
C VAL A 298 10.35 -11.09 -0.46
N TRP A 299 11.17 -11.65 -1.34
CA TRP A 299 11.84 -12.93 -1.08
C TRP A 299 12.82 -12.84 0.11
N MET A 300 13.50 -11.70 0.28
CA MET A 300 14.30 -11.43 1.47
C MET A 300 13.43 -11.43 2.72
N ALA A 301 12.28 -10.74 2.69
CA ALA A 301 11.35 -10.69 3.81
C ALA A 301 10.79 -12.07 4.17
N GLU A 302 10.45 -12.90 3.18
CA GLU A 302 10.05 -14.30 3.37
C GLU A 302 11.15 -15.12 4.05
N GLY A 303 12.40 -14.95 3.63
CA GLY A 303 13.56 -15.59 4.26
C GLY A 303 13.75 -15.18 5.72
N ILE A 304 13.61 -13.88 6.01
CA ILE A 304 13.72 -13.32 7.37
C ILE A 304 12.60 -13.86 8.28
N MET A 305 11.37 -13.96 7.77
CA MET A 305 10.22 -14.43 8.54
C MET A 305 10.07 -15.95 8.58
N GLY A 306 10.78 -16.68 7.71
CA GLY A 306 10.70 -18.13 7.58
C GLY A 306 9.35 -18.62 7.06
N ARG A 307 8.61 -17.80 6.29
CA ARG A 307 7.29 -18.15 5.73
C ARG A 307 7.02 -17.38 4.45
N GLU A 308 6.12 -17.90 3.63
CA GLU A 308 5.60 -17.17 2.49
C GLU A 308 4.74 -15.97 2.90
N LEU A 309 4.78 -14.95 2.07
CA LEU A 309 3.97 -13.74 2.12
C LEU A 309 2.83 -13.81 1.10
N PHE A 310 1.92 -12.84 1.15
CA PHE A 310 0.64 -12.87 0.44
C PHE A 310 0.68 -12.27 -0.97
N GLY A 311 1.79 -11.66 -1.36
CA GLY A 311 1.94 -11.04 -2.67
C GLY A 311 1.89 -12.04 -3.81
N HIS A 312 1.27 -11.65 -4.92
CA HIS A 312 1.11 -12.50 -6.10
C HIS A 312 2.17 -12.22 -7.16
N VAL A 313 2.51 -10.96 -7.40
CA VAL A 313 3.50 -10.55 -8.41
C VAL A 313 4.89 -11.06 -8.06
N SER A 314 5.23 -11.14 -6.78
CA SER A 314 6.47 -11.76 -6.30
C SER A 314 6.56 -13.28 -6.53
N LYS A 315 5.43 -13.92 -6.85
CA LYS A 315 5.35 -15.36 -7.15
C LYS A 315 5.21 -15.64 -8.64
N ALA A 316 4.43 -14.82 -9.35
CA ALA A 316 4.13 -15.00 -10.77
C ALA A 316 5.07 -14.23 -11.71
N GLY A 317 5.79 -13.23 -11.18
CA GLY A 317 6.57 -12.27 -11.96
C GLY A 317 5.72 -11.10 -12.47
N PRO A 318 6.36 -9.98 -12.85
CA PRO A 318 5.68 -8.87 -13.51
C PRO A 318 5.20 -9.32 -14.90
N ARG A 319 4.15 -8.67 -15.40
CA ARG A 319 3.71 -8.89 -16.79
C ARG A 319 4.82 -8.49 -17.77
N PRO A 320 5.22 -9.36 -18.71
CA PRO A 320 6.25 -9.01 -19.69
C PRO A 320 5.70 -7.95 -20.66
N LYS A 321 6.44 -6.85 -20.83
CA LYS A 321 6.06 -5.69 -21.65
C LYS A 321 6.91 -5.56 -22.92
N HIS A 322 8.12 -6.11 -22.90
CA HIS A 322 9.09 -6.04 -23.99
C HIS A 322 9.47 -7.43 -24.51
N LEU A 323 9.99 -7.48 -25.73
CA LEU A 323 10.27 -8.74 -26.44
C LEU A 323 11.22 -9.65 -25.65
N GLU A 324 12.25 -9.05 -25.06
CA GLU A 324 13.27 -9.69 -24.23
C GLU A 324 12.73 -10.25 -22.90
N GLN A 325 11.55 -9.80 -22.48
CA GLN A 325 10.87 -10.28 -21.26
C GLN A 325 9.86 -11.38 -21.56
N LEU A 326 9.43 -11.53 -22.82
CA LEU A 326 8.50 -12.59 -23.17
C LEU A 326 9.18 -13.94 -22.97
N TYR A 327 8.46 -14.84 -22.33
CA TYR A 327 8.98 -16.16 -22.02
C TYR A 327 9.35 -16.93 -23.30
N ASP A 328 10.32 -17.82 -23.15
CA ASP A 328 10.71 -18.77 -24.17
C ASP A 328 9.47 -19.62 -24.53
N ILE A 329 9.14 -19.68 -25.82
CA ILE A 329 8.00 -20.47 -26.29
C ILE A 329 8.23 -21.96 -26.07
N ASP A 330 9.50 -22.38 -25.98
CA ASP A 330 9.94 -23.74 -25.75
C ASP A 330 10.36 -23.96 -24.28
N MET A 331 9.83 -23.18 -23.32
CA MET A 331 10.01 -23.45 -21.89
C MET A 331 9.22 -24.68 -21.38
N PRO A 332 9.77 -25.46 -20.44
CA PRO A 332 9.09 -26.64 -19.91
C PRO A 332 7.80 -26.31 -19.16
N PHE A 333 7.03 -27.35 -18.86
CA PHE A 333 5.89 -27.28 -17.94
C PHE A 333 6.30 -26.71 -16.57
N VAL A 334 5.58 -25.69 -16.11
CA VAL A 334 5.76 -25.03 -14.81
C VAL A 334 4.56 -25.34 -13.92
N GLU A 335 4.80 -26.07 -12.84
CA GLU A 335 3.76 -26.50 -11.88
C GLU A 335 3.91 -25.83 -10.52
N THR A 336 5.16 -25.56 -10.12
CA THR A 336 5.51 -25.10 -8.76
C THR A 336 5.90 -23.63 -8.74
N LEU A 337 5.75 -22.99 -7.58
CA LEU A 337 6.22 -21.62 -7.37
C LEU A 337 7.73 -21.50 -7.55
N GLU A 338 8.51 -22.53 -7.23
CA GLU A 338 9.95 -22.57 -7.45
C GLU A 338 10.28 -22.50 -8.94
N GLN A 339 9.66 -23.37 -9.76
CA GLN A 339 9.82 -23.32 -11.22
C GLN A 339 9.37 -21.99 -11.81
N ALA A 340 8.29 -21.40 -11.28
CA ALA A 340 7.79 -20.10 -11.71
C ALA A 340 8.85 -18.98 -11.57
N THR A 341 9.82 -19.11 -10.66
CA THR A 341 10.90 -18.10 -10.50
C THR A 341 11.79 -17.92 -11.74
N HIS A 342 11.61 -18.71 -12.80
CA HIS A 342 12.29 -18.54 -14.09
C HIS A 342 12.12 -17.14 -14.68
N PHE A 343 11.02 -16.42 -14.38
CA PHE A 343 10.81 -15.04 -14.86
C PHE A 343 11.96 -14.10 -14.45
N LYS A 344 12.68 -14.45 -13.38
CA LYS A 344 13.80 -13.68 -12.83
C LYS A 344 15.10 -14.46 -12.75
N LYS A 345 15.06 -15.75 -12.42
CA LYS A 345 16.25 -16.62 -12.35
C LYS A 345 16.67 -17.18 -13.71
N GLY A 346 15.85 -17.01 -14.74
CA GLY A 346 16.16 -17.42 -16.11
C GLY A 346 16.05 -18.92 -16.38
N PRO A 347 16.52 -19.37 -17.55
CA PRO A 347 16.35 -20.73 -18.06
C PRO A 347 17.00 -21.84 -17.22
N GLN A 348 17.85 -21.52 -16.24
CA GLN A 348 18.38 -22.52 -15.31
C GLN A 348 17.25 -23.20 -14.51
N GLN A 349 16.13 -22.51 -14.32
CA GLN A 349 14.93 -23.11 -13.71
C GLN A 349 14.24 -24.17 -14.60
N TYR A 350 14.68 -24.33 -15.85
CA TYR A 350 14.15 -25.32 -16.79
C TYR A 350 14.87 -26.67 -16.71
N GLU A 351 15.97 -26.75 -15.96
CA GLU A 351 16.74 -27.98 -15.81
C GLU A 351 15.89 -29.10 -15.19
N GLY A 352 15.83 -30.26 -15.84
CA GLY A 352 14.99 -31.38 -15.41
C GLY A 352 13.49 -31.19 -15.66
N GLY A 353 13.09 -30.10 -16.34
CA GLY A 353 11.70 -29.82 -16.67
C GLY A 353 11.07 -30.85 -17.61
N ILE A 354 9.75 -30.99 -17.52
CA ILE A 354 8.96 -31.84 -18.43
C ILE A 354 8.51 -31.00 -19.61
N TYR A 355 8.79 -31.46 -20.83
CA TYR A 355 8.43 -30.76 -22.07
C TYR A 355 7.17 -31.42 -22.65
N PRO A 356 6.01 -30.76 -22.64
CA PRO A 356 4.76 -31.36 -23.12
C PRO A 356 4.66 -31.45 -24.65
N TYR A 357 5.58 -30.82 -25.38
CA TYR A 357 5.68 -30.82 -26.85
C TYR A 357 6.84 -31.70 -27.33
N GLN A 358 6.63 -32.38 -28.46
CA GLN A 358 7.63 -33.28 -29.08
C GLN A 358 8.57 -32.56 -30.05
N GLU A 359 8.11 -31.44 -30.61
CA GLU A 359 8.83 -30.61 -31.57
C GLU A 359 8.83 -29.16 -31.03
N PRO A 360 9.81 -28.32 -31.43
CA PRO A 360 9.82 -26.90 -31.08
C PRO A 360 8.50 -26.20 -31.48
N ILE A 361 8.00 -25.35 -30.60
CA ILE A 361 6.78 -24.59 -30.80
C ILE A 361 7.04 -23.51 -31.85
N THR A 362 6.23 -23.51 -32.92
CA THR A 362 6.20 -22.42 -33.91
C THR A 362 4.91 -21.63 -33.78
N SER A 363 4.97 -20.30 -33.88
CA SER A 363 3.76 -19.46 -33.81
C SER A 363 3.86 -18.27 -34.76
N PRO A 364 3.00 -18.17 -35.79
CA PRO A 364 2.98 -17.00 -36.67
C PRO A 364 2.63 -15.70 -35.91
N TYR A 365 1.97 -15.82 -34.75
CA TYR A 365 1.71 -14.69 -33.86
C TYR A 365 2.99 -14.24 -33.14
N ARG A 366 3.82 -15.19 -32.68
CA ARG A 366 5.11 -14.89 -32.06
C ARG A 366 6.08 -14.29 -33.08
N ASP A 367 6.15 -14.85 -34.28
CA ASP A 367 7.00 -14.34 -35.37
C ASP A 367 6.71 -12.87 -35.69
N ARG A 368 5.44 -12.44 -35.57
CA ARG A 368 5.03 -11.04 -35.72
C ARG A 368 5.57 -10.18 -34.59
N VAL A 369 5.37 -10.61 -33.35
CA VAL A 369 5.85 -9.90 -32.15
C VAL A 369 7.38 -9.73 -32.20
N GLU A 370 8.12 -10.76 -32.63
CA GLU A 370 9.57 -10.71 -32.82
C GLU A 370 10.01 -9.72 -33.90
N LYS A 371 9.15 -9.48 -34.90
CA LYS A 371 9.35 -8.44 -35.93
C LYS A 371 8.86 -7.05 -35.49
N GLY A 372 8.45 -6.89 -34.23
CA GLY A 372 7.89 -5.63 -33.70
C GLY A 372 6.48 -5.32 -34.20
N GLN A 373 5.77 -6.31 -34.74
CA GLN A 373 4.38 -6.20 -35.18
C GLN A 373 3.43 -6.62 -34.04
N PRO A 374 2.18 -6.10 -34.01
CA PRO A 374 1.24 -6.56 -33.01
C PRO A 374 0.83 -8.01 -33.26
N ASN A 375 0.57 -8.75 -32.18
CA ASN A 375 0.12 -10.15 -32.23
C ASN A 375 -1.24 -10.29 -32.92
N TYR A 376 -2.10 -9.27 -32.87
CA TYR A 376 -3.31 -9.13 -33.67
C TYR A 376 -3.30 -7.79 -34.39
N ASP A 377 -3.88 -7.71 -35.58
CA ASP A 377 -4.10 -6.39 -36.16
C ASP A 377 -5.14 -5.61 -35.30
N PRO A 378 -5.10 -4.27 -35.32
CA PRO A 378 -6.13 -3.43 -34.70
C PRO A 378 -7.54 -3.70 -35.25
N ALA A 379 -8.55 -3.07 -34.66
CA ALA A 379 -9.93 -3.18 -35.14
C ALA A 379 -10.03 -2.92 -36.67
N ASN A 380 -10.66 -3.86 -37.39
CA ASN A 380 -10.78 -3.95 -38.86
C ASN A 380 -9.55 -4.45 -39.63
N GLY A 381 -8.53 -4.95 -38.93
CA GLY A 381 -7.39 -5.61 -39.57
C GLY A 381 -7.69 -7.02 -40.07
N ASP A 382 -6.77 -7.55 -40.86
CA ASP A 382 -6.95 -8.81 -41.59
C ASP A 382 -6.23 -9.99 -40.92
N TYR A 383 -5.22 -9.74 -40.09
CA TYR A 383 -4.55 -10.77 -39.31
C TYR A 383 -5.26 -11.00 -37.96
N PRO A 384 -5.53 -12.27 -37.55
CA PRO A 384 -5.24 -13.52 -38.26
C PRO A 384 -6.33 -13.98 -39.25
N TRP A 385 -7.42 -13.22 -39.38
CA TRP A 385 -8.69 -13.63 -39.98
C TRP A 385 -8.65 -14.01 -41.49
N LYS A 386 -7.65 -13.54 -42.24
CA LYS A 386 -7.49 -13.81 -43.69
C LYS A 386 -6.21 -14.60 -44.03
N GLN A 387 -5.60 -15.27 -43.06
CA GLN A 387 -4.42 -16.10 -43.31
C GLN A 387 -4.83 -17.47 -43.87
N ASP A 388 -4.00 -18.08 -44.71
CA ASP A 388 -4.30 -19.38 -45.37
C ASP A 388 -4.53 -20.53 -44.37
N TRP A 389 -3.95 -20.44 -43.18
CA TRP A 389 -4.13 -21.39 -42.08
C TRP A 389 -5.33 -21.08 -41.18
N PHE A 390 -6.00 -19.94 -41.38
CA PHE A 390 -7.19 -19.58 -40.61
C PHE A 390 -8.38 -20.41 -41.13
N PRO A 391 -9.22 -21.01 -40.25
CA PRO A 391 -10.32 -21.85 -40.69
C PRO A 391 -11.23 -21.12 -41.69
N SER A 392 -11.35 -21.65 -42.91
CA SER A 392 -12.36 -21.19 -43.88
C SER A 392 -13.75 -21.53 -43.34
N LYS A 393 -14.68 -20.58 -43.42
CA LYS A 393 -16.10 -20.84 -43.11
C LYS A 393 -16.69 -21.93 -43.99
#